data_AF-A0A524N9I4-F1
#
_entry.id   AF-A0A524N9I4-F1
#
_cell.length_a   1.000
_cell.length_b   1.000
_cell.length_c   1.000
_cell.angle_alpha   90.00
_cell.angle_beta   90.00
_cell.angle_gamma   90.00
#
_symmetry.space_group_name_H-M   'P 1'
#
loop_
_entity.id
_entity.type
_entity.pdbx_description
1 polymer ?
#
loop_
_entity_poly.entity_id
_entity_poly.type
_entity_poly.pdbx_seq_one_letter_code
_entity_poly.pdbx_strand_id
1 'polypeptide(L)'
;TPYTTVSTVVRVLEKKNFVGHKAVGTTYLYYPLVAKKEYLSGYLSGIVSSYFDGSFSRMAAFFARENDLDMGELHELMTEIESELKESGNHE
;
A
#
# COMPACT_ATOMS: atom_id res chain seq x y z
N THR A 1 -23.24 12.17 -17.93
CA THR A 1 -21.82 12.57 -17.89
C THR A 1 -21.09 11.77 -16.82
N PRO A 2 -20.40 10.65 -17.15
CA PRO A 2 -19.20 10.30 -16.37
C PRO A 2 -18.11 9.47 -17.09
N TYR A 3 -18.02 9.47 -18.43
CA TYR A 3 -16.93 8.75 -19.13
C TYR A 3 -15.57 9.47 -19.07
N THR A 4 -15.54 10.71 -18.60
CA THR A 4 -14.34 11.55 -18.59
C THR A 4 -13.52 11.42 -17.31
N THR A 5 -14.12 11.21 -16.13
CA THR A 5 -13.38 11.22 -14.86
C THR A 5 -12.40 10.06 -14.75
N VAL A 6 -12.85 8.82 -15.01
CA VAL A 6 -11.97 7.64 -14.97
C VAL A 6 -10.87 7.75 -16.03
N SER A 7 -11.23 8.11 -17.27
CA SER A 7 -10.26 8.30 -18.35
C SER A 7 -9.24 9.40 -18.04
N THR A 8 -9.67 10.48 -17.38
CA THR A 8 -8.78 11.56 -16.93
C THR A 8 -7.82 11.04 -15.86
N VAL A 9 -8.32 10.33 -14.84
CA VAL A 9 -7.46 9.75 -13.80
C VAL A 9 -6.43 8.80 -14.40
N VAL A 10 -6.83 7.90 -15.29
CA VAL A 10 -5.90 6.97 -15.96
C VAL A 10 -4.84 7.72 -16.77
N ARG A 11 -5.22 8.77 -17.52
CA ARG A 11 -4.24 9.62 -18.24
C ARG A 11 -3.28 10.36 -17.30
N VAL A 12 -3.74 10.80 -16.14
CA VAL A 12 -2.85 11.43 -15.14
C VAL A 12 -1.87 10.38 -14.59
N LEU A 13 -2.32 9.17 -14.29
CA LEU A 13 -1.46 8.09 -13.81
C LEU A 13 -0.43 7.65 -14.86
N GLU A 14 -0.83 7.62 -16.11
CA GLU A 14 0.07 7.37 -17.25
C GLU A 14 1.13 8.47 -17.39
N LYS A 15 0.73 9.74 -17.39
CA LYS A 15 1.68 10.88 -17.42
C LYS A 15 2.67 10.87 -16.26
N LYS A 16 2.25 10.33 -15.10
CA LYS A 16 3.09 10.18 -13.91
C LYS A 16 3.89 8.87 -13.88
N ASN A 17 3.87 8.06 -14.95
CA ASN A 17 4.55 6.77 -15.07
C ASN A 17 4.13 5.70 -14.04
N PHE A 18 2.91 5.77 -13.50
CA PHE A 18 2.37 4.71 -12.66
C PHE A 18 1.73 3.58 -13.47
N VAL A 19 1.27 3.90 -14.68
CA VAL A 19 0.53 2.99 -15.56
C VAL A 19 1.06 3.16 -16.99
N GLY A 20 1.28 2.06 -17.70
CA GLY A 20 1.58 2.04 -19.13
C GLY A 20 0.39 1.51 -19.92
N HIS A 21 0.44 1.61 -21.24
CA HIS A 21 -0.55 0.98 -22.11
C HIS A 21 0.10 0.19 -23.24
N LYS A 22 -0.66 -0.77 -23.76
CA LYS A 22 -0.37 -1.49 -25.00
C LYS A 22 -1.55 -1.29 -25.95
N ALA A 23 -1.26 -0.84 -27.17
CA ALA A 23 -2.29 -0.76 -28.22
C ALA A 23 -2.68 -2.17 -28.67
N VAL A 24 -3.99 -2.45 -28.67
CA VAL A 24 -4.58 -3.70 -29.15
C VAL A 24 -5.73 -3.33 -30.10
N GLY A 25 -5.45 -3.28 -31.40
CA GLY A 25 -6.41 -2.82 -32.40
C GLY A 25 -6.78 -1.35 -32.17
N THR A 26 -8.05 -1.08 -31.86
CA THR A 26 -8.59 0.26 -31.58
C THR A 26 -8.67 0.59 -30.09
N THR A 27 -8.20 -0.29 -29.20
CA THR A 27 -8.26 -0.10 -27.75
C THR A 27 -6.88 -0.09 -27.11
N TYR A 28 -6.82 0.42 -25.87
CA TYR A 28 -5.63 0.45 -25.04
C TYR A 28 -5.81 -0.49 -23.85
N LEU A 29 -4.88 -1.42 -23.70
CA LEU A 29 -4.78 -2.28 -22.51
C LEU A 29 -3.76 -1.66 -21.56
N TYR A 30 -4.23 -1.17 -20.41
CA TYR A 30 -3.37 -0.56 -19.39
C TYR A 30 -2.77 -1.61 -18.46
N TYR A 31 -1.54 -1.37 -17.99
CA TYR A 31 -0.84 -2.24 -17.04
C TYR A 31 -0.03 -1.40 -16.04
N PRO A 32 0.13 -1.86 -14.78
CA PRO A 32 0.90 -1.14 -13.78
C PRO A 32 2.40 -1.13 -14.12
N LEU A 33 3.06 0.00 -13.87
CA LEU A 33 4.51 0.14 -13.99
C LEU A 33 5.22 0.07 -12.63
N VAL A 34 4.47 0.19 -11.54
CA VAL A 34 4.98 0.11 -10.16
C VAL A 34 4.40 -1.10 -9.44
N ALA A 35 5.19 -1.73 -8.57
CA ALA A 35 4.69 -2.82 -7.76
C ALA A 35 3.75 -2.29 -6.66
N LYS A 36 2.68 -3.03 -6.38
CA LYS A 36 1.72 -2.68 -5.31
C LYS A 36 2.42 -2.47 -3.97
N LYS A 37 3.40 -3.32 -3.64
CA LYS A 37 4.17 -3.27 -2.38
C LYS A 37 4.98 -1.98 -2.26
N GLU A 38 5.67 -1.57 -3.33
CA GLU A 38 6.47 -0.35 -3.36
C GLU A 38 5.61 0.90 -3.21
N TYR A 39 4.50 0.95 -3.96
CA TYR A 39 3.54 2.05 -3.87
C TYR A 39 2.96 2.18 -2.44
N LEU A 40 2.55 1.06 -1.86
CA LEU A 40 1.99 1.04 -0.51
C LEU A 40 3.01 1.47 0.54
N SER A 41 4.24 0.98 0.44
CA SER A 41 5.33 1.34 1.36
C SER A 41 5.62 2.84 1.32
N GLY A 42 5.76 3.42 0.13
CA GLY A 42 5.99 4.87 -0.03
C GLY A 42 4.82 5.70 0.50
N TYR A 43 3.58 5.29 0.20
CA TYR A 43 2.38 5.95 0.71
C TYR A 43 2.30 5.93 2.24
N LEU A 44 2.54 4.76 2.87
CA LEU A 44 2.55 4.62 4.33
C LEU A 44 3.66 5.44 4.98
N SER A 45 4.85 5.47 4.39
CA SER A 45 5.96 6.31 4.86
C SER A 45 5.56 7.80 4.90
N GLY A 46 4.87 8.27 3.85
CA GLY A 46 4.32 9.64 3.82
C GLY A 46 3.35 9.91 4.96
N ILE A 47 2.40 9.00 5.21
CA ILE A 47 1.44 9.09 6.32
C ILE A 47 2.16 9.14 7.67
N VAL A 48 3.12 8.24 7.90
CA VAL A 48 3.89 8.20 9.15
C VAL A 48 4.64 9.51 9.38
N SER A 49 5.23 10.06 8.33
CA SER A 49 5.92 11.35 8.40
C SER A 49 4.98 12.51 8.69
N SER A 50 3.78 12.55 8.11
CA SER A 50 2.89 13.71 8.19
C SER A 50 1.94 13.69 9.38
N TYR A 51 1.52 12.51 9.86
CA TYR A 51 0.50 12.36 10.91
C TYR A 51 1.01 11.75 12.21
N PHE A 52 2.19 11.12 12.20
CA PHE A 52 2.72 10.40 13.36
C PHE A 52 4.14 10.83 13.74
N ASP A 53 4.57 12.01 13.28
CA ASP A 53 5.90 12.58 13.53
C ASP A 53 7.03 11.58 13.23
N GLY A 54 6.91 10.83 12.13
CA GLY A 54 7.90 9.82 11.74
C GLY A 54 7.89 8.53 12.59
N SER A 55 6.98 8.39 13.56
CA SER A 55 6.96 7.24 14.48
C SER A 55 5.94 6.19 14.08
N PHE A 56 6.45 5.06 13.57
CA PHE A 56 5.63 3.86 13.34
C PHE A 56 5.00 3.32 14.63
N SER A 57 5.69 3.42 15.76
CA SER A 57 5.16 3.00 17.07
C SER A 57 3.93 3.82 17.48
N ARG A 58 3.92 5.13 17.20
CA ARG A 58 2.74 5.98 17.44
C ARG A 58 1.57 5.56 16.56
N MET A 59 1.82 5.24 15.29
CA MET A 59 0.80 4.73 14.37
C MET A 59 0.23 3.38 14.85
N ALA A 60 1.09 2.43 15.24
CA ALA A 60 0.66 1.15 15.77
C ALA A 60 -0.16 1.31 17.06
N ALA A 61 0.30 2.15 17.98
CA ALA A 61 -0.43 2.43 19.22
C ALA A 61 -1.76 3.15 18.99
N PHE A 62 -1.86 4.00 17.96
CA PHE A 62 -3.12 4.61 17.53
C PHE A 62 -4.10 3.54 17.05
N PHE A 63 -3.67 2.63 16.17
CA PHE A 63 -4.54 1.56 15.68
C PHE A 63 -4.98 0.60 16.78
N ALA A 64 -4.10 0.25 17.71
CA ALA A 64 -4.44 -0.58 18.87
C ALA A 64 -5.52 0.07 19.75
N ARG A 65 -5.47 1.40 19.94
CA ARG A 65 -6.46 2.12 20.75
C ARG A 65 -7.79 2.39 20.02
N GLU A 66 -7.75 2.73 18.74
CA GLU A 66 -8.94 3.17 18.00
C GLU A 66 -9.74 2.04 17.34
N ASN A 67 -9.08 0.92 16.98
CA ASN A 67 -9.81 -0.24 16.41
C ASN A 67 -10.33 -1.20 17.47
N ASP A 68 -10.23 -0.85 18.76
CA ASP A 68 -10.65 -1.70 19.88
C ASP A 68 -10.09 -3.13 19.73
N LEU A 69 -8.84 -3.23 19.23
CA LEU A 69 -8.18 -4.51 19.01
C LEU A 69 -8.06 -5.20 20.35
N ASP A 70 -8.73 -6.34 20.48
CA ASP A 70 -8.64 -7.11 21.71
C ASP A 70 -7.20 -7.64 21.88
N MET A 71 -6.81 -7.86 23.13
CA MET A 71 -5.49 -8.41 23.46
C MET A 71 -5.25 -9.76 22.77
N GLY A 72 -6.30 -10.53 22.48
CA GLY A 72 -6.22 -11.76 21.69
C GLY A 72 -5.78 -11.51 20.24
N GLU A 73 -6.44 -10.60 19.54
CA GLU A 73 -6.14 -10.28 18.13
C GLU A 73 -4.74 -9.67 17.98
N LEU A 74 -4.32 -8.83 18.93
CA LEU A 74 -2.97 -8.29 18.96
C LEU A 74 -1.92 -9.38 19.16
N HIS A 75 -2.21 -10.38 20.01
CA HIS A 75 -1.30 -11.50 20.27
C HIS A 75 -1.17 -12.43 19.06
N GLU A 76 -2.28 -12.71 18.37
CA GLU A 76 -2.27 -13.47 17.12
C GLU A 76 -1.45 -12.74 16.04
N LEU A 77 -1.66 -11.44 15.87
CA LEU A 77 -0.90 -10.62 14.92
C LEU A 77 0.59 -10.60 15.24
N MET A 78 0.97 -10.47 16.52
CA MET A 78 2.38 -10.53 16.93
C MET A 78 3.00 -11.91 16.62
N THR A 79 2.25 -12.98 16.85
CA THR A 79 2.71 -14.35 16.59
C THR A 79 2.91 -14.60 15.10
N GLU A 80 2.00 -14.12 14.26
CA GLU A 80 2.09 -14.22 12.80
C GLU A 80 3.31 -13.46 12.27
N ILE A 81 3.51 -12.21 12.72
CA ILE A 81 4.69 -11.39 12.37
C ILE A 81 5.99 -12.07 12.81
N GLU A 82 6.05 -12.61 14.03
CA GLU A 82 7.23 -13.33 14.52
C GLU A 82 7.55 -14.57 13.67
N SER A 83 6.52 -15.29 13.22
CA SER A 83 6.68 -16.45 12.34
C SER A 83 7.24 -16.04 10.98
N GLU A 84 6.67 -15.00 10.36
CA GLU A 84 7.15 -14.47 9.07
C GLU A 84 8.61 -13.99 9.15
N LEU A 85 8.99 -13.32 10.24
CA LEU A 85 10.36 -12.85 10.44
C LEU A 85 11.35 -14.01 10.66
N LYS A 86 10.96 -15.07 11.37
CA LYS A 86 11.79 -16.26 11.58
C LYS A 86 11.97 -17.08 10.30
N GLU A 87 10.94 -17.17 9.46
CA GLU A 87 11.03 -17.83 8.15
C GLU A 87 11.92 -17.05 7.18
N SER A 88 11.85 -15.71 7.22
CA SER A 88 12.69 -14.83 6.40
C SER A 88 14.17 -14.87 6.79
N GLY A 89 14.48 -15.12 8.06
CA GLY A 89 15.86 -15.27 8.56
C GLY A 89 16.49 -16.65 8.32
N ASN A 90 15.72 -17.65 7.84
CA ASN A 90 16.21 -18.98 7.48
C ASN A 90 16.54 -19.10 5.98
N HIS A 91 16.56 -17.99 5.23
CA HIS A 91 16.99 -17.90 3.83
C HIS A 91 18.22 -16.98 3.65
N GLU A 92 19.05 -16.84 4.68
CA GLU A 92 20.46 -16.42 4.56
C GLU A 92 21.40 -17.63 4.67
#